data_AF-A0A6A6BT17-F1
#
_entry.id   AF-A0A6A6BT17-F1
#
_cell.length_a   1.000
_cell.length_b   1.000
_cell.length_c   1.000
_cell.angle_alpha   90.00
_cell.angle_beta   90.00
_cell.angle_gamma   90.00
#
_symmetry.space_group_name_H-M   'P 1'
#
loop_
_entity.id
_entity.type
_entity.pdbx_description
1 polymer ?
#
loop_
_entity_poly.entity_id
_entity_poly.type
_entity_poly.pdbx_seq_one_letter_code
_entity_poly.pdbx_strand_id
1 'polypeptide(L)'
;MFYDLNLPWSAKDQPDLQRSLAFLDELGYNVVALAHTLSGKLPADLTCPIPDPLPFPTPKNMRILRRCTLVLSDAAQNHRINNLSSAYDILAVRPVDEKTLQQACQSLDCDIISLDLSQRLGFFFKFKMLSQAIERGIKFEISYAPGVVARDAAARRNLISNATQLIRATRGRGLIISSEAKAAIGCRGPFDAVNLAAVWGLGQERGHEAVSKEARAVVVSAQLKRSSFRGVVDVVYGGEKP
;
A
#
# COMPACT_ATOMS: atom_id res chain seq x y z
N MET A 1 8.50 -6.21 -13.59
CA MET A 1 8.79 -5.20 -12.56
C MET A 1 8.07 -5.58 -11.29
N PHE A 2 8.74 -5.44 -10.16
CA PHE A 2 8.18 -5.69 -8.83
C PHE A 2 8.04 -4.40 -8.03
N TYR A 3 7.03 -4.36 -7.16
CA TYR A 3 6.62 -3.18 -6.43
C TYR A 3 6.53 -3.50 -4.94
N ASP A 4 7.11 -2.64 -4.10
CA ASP A 4 6.81 -2.61 -2.66
C ASP A 4 6.15 -1.27 -2.34
N LEU A 5 4.83 -1.28 -2.12
CA LEU A 5 4.06 -0.05 -2.00
C LEU A 5 3.93 0.43 -0.54
N ASN A 6 4.66 -0.14 0.41
CA ASN A 6 4.55 0.25 1.81
C ASN A 6 5.87 0.13 2.58
N LEU A 7 6.78 1.09 2.39
CA LEU A 7 7.96 1.23 3.24
C LEU A 7 7.77 2.44 4.18
N PRO A 8 7.65 2.28 5.51
CA PRO A 8 7.39 3.39 6.41
C PRO A 8 8.46 4.49 6.34
N TRP A 9 8.04 5.73 6.12
CA TRP A 9 8.91 6.90 6.20
C TRP A 9 9.14 7.30 7.66
N SER A 10 10.39 7.57 8.02
CA SER A 10 10.77 8.19 9.29
C SER A 10 11.81 9.27 9.03
N ALA A 11 11.52 10.51 9.45
CA ALA A 11 12.47 11.61 9.34
C ALA A 11 13.71 11.41 10.24
N LYS A 12 13.61 10.59 11.29
CA LYS A 12 14.68 10.33 12.27
C LYS A 12 15.60 9.19 11.84
N ASP A 13 15.05 8.18 11.17
CA ASP A 13 15.74 6.90 10.90
C ASP A 13 16.23 6.80 9.44
N GLN A 14 16.74 7.91 8.89
CA GLN A 14 17.18 8.00 7.50
C GLN A 14 18.24 6.95 7.10
N PRO A 15 19.24 6.62 7.94
CA PRO A 15 20.23 5.59 7.59
C PRO A 15 19.61 4.19 7.42
N ASP A 16 18.65 3.82 8.27
CA ASP A 16 17.99 2.51 8.19
C ASP A 16 17.05 2.45 6.98
N LEU A 17 16.39 3.55 6.66
CA LEU A 17 15.60 3.66 5.44
C LEU A 17 16.47 3.53 4.19
N GLN A 18 17.61 4.20 4.15
CA GLN A 18 18.56 4.10 3.03
C GLN A 18 19.03 2.67 2.82
N ARG A 19 19.40 1.96 3.91
CA ARG A 19 19.76 0.53 3.85
C ARG A 19 18.62 -0.34 3.35
N SER A 20 17.39 -0.06 3.78
CA SER A 20 16.21 -0.82 3.36
C SER A 20 15.93 -0.62 1.86
N LEU A 21 16.09 0.60 1.34
CA LEU A 21 15.96 0.89 -0.09
C LEU A 21 17.05 0.20 -0.93
N ALA A 22 18.30 0.25 -0.49
CA ALA A 22 19.40 -0.46 -1.16
C ALA A 22 19.14 -1.99 -1.17
N PHE A 23 18.71 -2.54 -0.04
CA PHE A 23 18.42 -3.97 0.06
C PHE A 23 17.21 -4.39 -0.80
N LEU A 24 16.16 -3.57 -0.89
CA LEU A 24 15.02 -3.84 -1.78
C LEU A 24 15.43 -3.80 -3.26
N ASP A 25 16.35 -2.92 -3.64
CA ASP A 25 16.93 -2.88 -5.00
C ASP A 25 17.69 -4.17 -5.32
N GLU A 26 18.55 -4.63 -4.40
CA GLU A 26 19.29 -5.90 -4.50
C GLU A 26 18.35 -7.11 -4.61
N LEU A 27 17.22 -7.09 -3.88
CA LEU A 27 16.18 -8.12 -3.95
C LEU A 27 15.38 -8.10 -5.28
N GLY A 28 15.53 -7.05 -6.09
CA GLY A 28 14.92 -6.93 -7.42
C GLY A 28 13.63 -6.11 -7.47
N TYR A 29 13.34 -5.29 -6.46
CA TYR A 29 12.23 -4.32 -6.54
C TYR A 29 12.61 -3.11 -7.40
N ASN A 30 11.68 -2.68 -8.26
CA ASN A 30 11.91 -1.56 -9.17
C ASN A 30 11.22 -0.27 -8.72
N VAL A 31 10.12 -0.41 -7.97
CA VAL A 31 9.30 0.70 -7.51
C VAL A 31 9.00 0.52 -6.04
N VAL A 32 9.34 1.53 -5.24
CA VAL A 32 9.09 1.52 -3.79
C VAL A 32 8.28 2.76 -3.40
N ALA A 33 7.25 2.59 -2.58
CA ALA A 33 6.51 3.73 -2.03
C ALA A 33 6.85 3.94 -0.55
N LEU A 34 7.29 5.15 -0.25
CA LEU A 34 7.52 5.62 1.12
C LEU A 34 6.20 6.07 1.74
N ALA A 35 5.79 5.42 2.83
CA ALA A 35 4.51 5.61 3.47
C ALA A 35 4.60 6.59 4.66
N HIS A 36 3.88 7.70 4.57
CA HIS A 36 3.62 8.61 5.68
C HIS A 36 2.24 8.31 6.27
N THR A 37 2.18 8.00 7.57
CA THR A 37 0.93 7.66 8.24
C THR A 37 0.35 8.86 8.98
N LEU A 38 -0.90 9.20 8.68
CA LEU A 38 -1.69 10.22 9.38
C LEU A 38 -2.77 9.56 10.22
N SER A 39 -3.04 10.10 11.41
CA SER A 39 -4.09 9.62 12.30
C SER A 39 -4.86 10.79 12.92
N GLY A 40 -6.16 10.58 13.14
CA GLY A 40 -7.05 11.60 13.69
C GLY A 40 -7.36 12.73 12.69
N LYS A 41 -7.54 13.95 13.22
CA LYS A 41 -7.93 15.11 12.41
C LYS A 41 -6.82 15.49 11.44
N LEU A 42 -7.16 15.58 10.16
CA LEU A 42 -6.23 16.03 9.12
C LEU A 42 -5.69 17.44 9.44
N PRO A 43 -4.36 17.66 9.30
CA PRO A 43 -3.75 18.96 9.53
C PRO A 43 -4.31 20.03 8.57
N ALA A 44 -4.12 21.30 8.95
CA ALA A 44 -4.52 22.42 8.09
C ALA A 44 -3.70 22.39 6.79
N ASP A 45 -2.38 22.26 6.95
CA ASP A 45 -1.43 22.04 5.86
C ASP A 45 -1.36 20.54 5.50
N LEU A 46 -1.55 20.23 4.23
CA LEU A 46 -1.59 18.86 3.69
C LEU A 46 -0.33 18.54 2.86
N THR A 47 0.75 19.32 3.03
CA THR A 47 2.03 19.06 2.38
C THR A 47 2.60 17.67 2.73
N CYS A 48 3.30 17.07 1.77
CA CYS A 48 3.98 15.80 1.98
C CYS A 48 5.30 16.04 2.71
N PRO A 49 5.54 15.40 3.87
CA PRO A 49 6.79 15.57 4.61
C PRO A 49 7.95 14.73 4.04
N ILE A 50 7.71 13.91 3.00
CA ILE A 50 8.73 13.10 2.34
C ILE A 50 9.40 13.98 1.29
N PRO A 51 10.70 14.33 1.45
CA PRO A 51 11.41 15.18 0.51
C PRO A 51 11.53 14.53 -0.87
N ASP A 52 11.52 15.36 -1.91
CA ASP A 52 11.78 14.94 -3.28
C ASP A 52 12.69 16.00 -3.94
N PRO A 53 14.00 15.73 -4.13
CA PRO A 53 14.69 14.46 -3.89
C PRO A 53 14.92 14.14 -2.39
N LEU A 54 15.18 12.88 -2.07
CA LEU A 54 15.52 12.43 -0.72
C LEU A 54 16.89 12.98 -0.26
N PRO A 55 17.11 13.18 1.05
CA PRO A 55 18.34 13.77 1.59
C PRO A 55 19.56 12.84 1.59
N PHE A 56 19.44 11.65 1.00
CA PHE A 56 20.49 10.63 0.94
C PHE A 56 20.48 9.93 -0.43
N PRO A 57 21.60 9.30 -0.84
CA PRO A 57 21.67 8.56 -2.10
C PRO A 57 20.66 7.41 -2.19
N THR A 58 19.96 7.33 -3.32
CA THR A 58 19.00 6.27 -3.64
C THR A 58 19.50 5.41 -4.81
N PRO A 59 19.04 4.15 -4.95
CA PRO A 59 19.39 3.31 -6.09
C PRO A 59 18.96 3.96 -7.42
N LYS A 60 19.84 3.95 -8.43
CA LYS A 60 19.66 4.71 -9.69
C LYS A 60 18.45 4.28 -10.53
N ASN A 61 18.13 2.98 -10.51
CA ASN A 61 17.07 2.40 -11.33
C ASN A 61 15.76 2.20 -10.55
N MET A 62 15.71 2.64 -9.28
CA MET A 62 14.53 2.51 -8.43
C MET A 62 13.69 3.78 -8.48
N ARG A 63 12.41 3.63 -8.83
CA ARG A 63 11.44 4.72 -8.74
C ARG A 63 10.88 4.78 -7.32
N ILE A 64 11.00 5.94 -6.69
CA ILE A 64 10.45 6.18 -5.35
C ILE A 64 9.14 6.95 -5.47
N LEU A 65 8.12 6.50 -4.77
CA LEU A 65 6.80 7.12 -4.70
C LEU A 65 6.51 7.61 -3.28
N ARG A 66 5.69 8.65 -3.16
CA ARG A 66 5.23 9.19 -1.88
C ARG A 66 3.80 8.71 -1.61
N ARG A 67 3.61 7.91 -0.56
CA ARG A 67 2.30 7.38 -0.17
C ARG A 67 1.82 8.03 1.13
N CYS A 68 0.54 8.37 1.20
CA CYS A 68 -0.13 8.68 2.46
C CYS A 68 -0.96 7.48 2.91
N THR A 69 -0.87 7.08 4.18
CA THR A 69 -1.77 6.12 4.81
C THR A 69 -2.58 6.84 5.89
N LEU A 70 -3.89 7.04 5.67
CA LEU A 70 -4.76 7.66 6.65
C LEU A 70 -5.46 6.61 7.51
N VAL A 71 -5.24 6.64 8.82
CA VAL A 71 -5.96 5.80 9.78
C VAL A 71 -7.38 6.32 9.97
N LEU A 72 -8.38 5.51 9.62
CA LEU A 72 -9.78 5.87 9.74
C LEU A 72 -10.32 5.36 11.08
N SER A 73 -10.55 6.27 12.01
CA SER A 73 -11.21 6.00 13.31
C SER A 73 -12.63 6.58 13.40
N ASP A 74 -12.93 7.62 12.62
CA ASP A 74 -14.25 8.24 12.57
C ASP A 74 -14.59 8.66 11.14
N ALA A 75 -15.82 8.37 10.72
CA ALA A 75 -16.32 8.66 9.38
C ALA A 75 -16.45 10.16 9.09
N ALA A 76 -16.70 10.97 10.14
CA ALA A 76 -16.93 12.41 10.02
C ALA A 76 -15.64 13.23 9.74
N GLN A 77 -14.46 12.64 9.97
CA GLN A 77 -13.18 13.36 9.84
C GLN A 77 -12.59 13.30 8.42
N ASN A 78 -13.27 12.61 7.50
CA ASN A 78 -12.71 12.14 6.23
C ASN A 78 -13.08 13.01 5.01
N HIS A 79 -13.75 14.15 5.21
CA HIS A 79 -14.23 15.00 4.10
C HIS A 79 -13.11 15.63 3.27
N ARG A 80 -11.91 15.81 3.85
CA ARG A 80 -10.75 16.43 3.17
C ARG A 80 -9.79 15.42 2.53
N ILE A 81 -10.13 14.13 2.46
CA ILE A 81 -9.24 13.09 1.90
C ILE A 81 -8.83 13.43 0.46
N ASN A 82 -9.77 13.92 -0.36
CA ASN A 82 -9.49 14.24 -1.76
C ASN A 82 -8.39 15.32 -1.90
N ASN A 83 -8.21 16.19 -0.91
CA ASN A 83 -7.19 17.22 -0.92
C ASN A 83 -5.77 16.64 -0.69
N LEU A 84 -5.65 15.41 -0.18
CA LEU A 84 -4.35 14.73 -0.07
C LEU A 84 -3.85 14.24 -1.43
N SER A 85 -4.74 14.05 -2.42
CA SER A 85 -4.37 13.49 -3.72
C SER A 85 -3.40 14.38 -4.51
N SER A 86 -3.38 15.69 -4.23
CA SER A 86 -2.43 16.61 -4.87
C SER A 86 -1.02 16.54 -4.28
N ALA A 87 -0.87 16.07 -3.04
CA ALA A 87 0.40 16.07 -2.32
C ALA A 87 1.13 14.71 -2.36
N TYR A 88 0.41 13.61 -2.60
CA TYR A 88 0.95 12.25 -2.57
C TYR A 88 0.75 11.55 -3.92
N ASP A 89 1.59 10.54 -4.18
CA ASP A 89 1.47 9.67 -5.35
C ASP A 89 0.41 8.59 -5.20
N ILE A 90 0.21 8.10 -3.98
CA ILE A 90 -0.72 7.03 -3.65
C ILE A 90 -1.46 7.40 -2.37
N LEU A 91 -2.78 7.24 -2.36
CA LEU A 91 -3.60 7.35 -1.16
C LEU A 91 -4.05 5.99 -0.67
N ALA A 92 -3.60 5.62 0.53
CA ALA A 92 -4.05 4.47 1.26
C ALA A 92 -4.89 4.89 2.47
N VAL A 93 -5.87 4.06 2.81
CA VAL A 93 -6.64 4.20 4.06
C VAL A 93 -6.50 2.95 4.91
N ARG A 94 -6.46 3.13 6.23
CA ARG A 94 -6.35 2.06 7.23
C ARG A 94 -7.57 2.10 8.16
N PRO A 95 -8.66 1.42 7.81
CA PRO A 95 -9.82 1.32 8.68
C PRO A 95 -9.53 0.46 9.91
N VAL A 96 -10.03 0.90 11.08
CA VAL A 96 -9.83 0.20 12.36
C VAL A 96 -11.05 -0.58 12.83
N ASP A 97 -12.21 -0.35 12.21
CA ASP A 97 -13.48 -1.02 12.53
C ASP A 97 -14.31 -1.33 11.27
N GLU A 98 -15.42 -2.06 11.44
CA GLU A 98 -16.27 -2.46 10.33
C GLU A 98 -16.94 -1.26 9.62
N LYS A 99 -17.29 -0.22 10.37
CA LYS A 99 -17.99 0.96 9.85
C LYS A 99 -17.08 1.76 8.92
N THR A 100 -15.84 2.01 9.36
CA THR A 100 -14.81 2.70 8.58
C THR A 100 -14.35 1.86 7.39
N LEU A 101 -14.29 0.53 7.52
CA LEU A 101 -14.03 -0.36 6.38
C LEU A 101 -15.15 -0.31 5.35
N GLN A 102 -16.42 -0.32 5.79
CA GLN A 102 -17.57 -0.20 4.90
C GLN A 102 -17.53 1.14 4.15
N GLN A 103 -17.25 2.24 4.84
CA GLN A 103 -17.11 3.57 4.22
C GLN A 103 -15.99 3.58 3.17
N ALA A 104 -14.83 3.01 3.50
CA ALA A 104 -13.70 2.90 2.57
C ALA A 104 -14.08 2.13 1.29
N CYS A 105 -14.81 1.02 1.44
CA CYS A 105 -15.25 0.21 0.32
C CYS A 105 -16.31 0.90 -0.56
N GLN A 106 -17.19 1.71 0.04
CA GLN A 106 -18.36 2.27 -0.63
C GLN A 106 -18.11 3.64 -1.28
N SER A 107 -17.50 4.57 -0.56
CA SER A 107 -17.55 6.00 -0.94
C SER A 107 -16.22 6.73 -0.91
N LEU A 108 -15.22 6.28 -0.15
CA LEU A 108 -13.94 7.00 -0.07
C LEU A 108 -13.13 6.84 -1.35
N ASP A 109 -12.59 7.95 -1.86
CA ASP A 109 -11.63 7.93 -2.95
C ASP A 109 -10.23 7.66 -2.41
N CYS A 110 -9.82 6.41 -2.52
CA CYS A 110 -8.50 5.92 -2.17
C CYS A 110 -8.07 4.88 -3.20
N ASP A 111 -6.78 4.56 -3.22
CA ASP A 111 -6.22 3.58 -4.15
C ASP A 111 -6.00 2.23 -3.45
N ILE A 112 -5.67 2.28 -2.16
CA ILE A 112 -5.37 1.11 -1.33
C ILE A 112 -6.19 1.13 -0.03
N ILE A 113 -6.76 -0.01 0.35
CA ILE A 113 -7.24 -0.27 1.71
C ILE A 113 -6.20 -1.16 2.41
N SER A 114 -5.46 -0.56 3.34
CA SER A 114 -4.37 -1.20 4.09
C SER A 114 -4.84 -1.59 5.49
N LEU A 115 -5.11 -2.87 5.70
CA LEU A 115 -5.57 -3.40 6.98
C LEU A 115 -4.39 -3.84 7.82
N ASP A 116 -4.40 -3.53 9.11
CA ASP A 116 -3.46 -4.17 10.04
C ASP A 116 -3.97 -5.59 10.37
N LEU A 117 -3.46 -6.56 9.62
CA LEU A 117 -3.82 -7.97 9.78
C LEU A 117 -3.06 -8.63 10.93
N SER A 118 -2.07 -7.98 11.54
CA SER A 118 -1.29 -8.54 12.65
C SER A 118 -2.03 -8.50 14.00
N GLN A 119 -3.10 -7.72 14.09
CA GLN A 119 -3.92 -7.62 15.29
C GLN A 119 -5.21 -8.44 15.18
N ARG A 120 -5.86 -8.70 16.31
CA ARG A 120 -7.18 -9.35 16.32
C ARG A 120 -8.22 -8.35 15.82
N LEU A 121 -8.82 -8.64 14.68
CA LEU A 121 -9.91 -7.82 14.15
C LEU A 121 -11.21 -8.09 14.91
N GLY A 122 -11.94 -7.02 15.23
CA GLY A 122 -13.26 -7.10 15.89
C GLY A 122 -14.42 -7.38 14.94
N PHE A 123 -14.14 -7.67 13.66
CA PHE A 123 -15.14 -7.83 12.61
C PHE A 123 -14.69 -8.87 11.58
N PHE A 124 -15.62 -9.29 10.72
CA PHE A 124 -15.38 -10.25 9.65
C PHE A 124 -15.46 -9.59 8.27
N PHE A 125 -14.69 -10.13 7.32
CA PHE A 125 -14.73 -9.68 5.94
C PHE A 125 -15.96 -10.20 5.20
N LYS A 126 -16.76 -9.29 4.64
CA LYS A 126 -17.97 -9.59 3.86
C LYS A 126 -17.71 -9.47 2.36
N PHE A 127 -17.97 -10.53 1.59
CA PHE A 127 -17.72 -10.57 0.13
C PHE A 127 -18.34 -9.39 -0.62
N LYS A 128 -19.63 -9.07 -0.40
CA LYS A 128 -20.32 -7.98 -1.10
C LYS A 128 -19.62 -6.63 -0.89
N MET A 129 -19.18 -6.36 0.33
CA MET A 129 -18.49 -5.13 0.70
C MET A 129 -17.12 -5.04 0.02
N LEU A 130 -16.32 -6.11 0.06
CA LEU A 130 -15.00 -6.09 -0.55
C LEU A 130 -15.06 -6.10 -2.09
N SER A 131 -16.01 -6.85 -2.68
CA SER A 131 -16.21 -6.89 -4.14
C SER A 131 -16.52 -5.51 -4.69
N GLN A 132 -17.34 -4.73 -3.98
CA GLN A 132 -17.65 -3.35 -4.37
C GLN A 132 -16.40 -2.46 -4.44
N ALA A 133 -15.46 -2.59 -3.49
CA ALA A 133 -14.20 -1.85 -3.54
C ALA A 133 -13.33 -2.29 -4.73
N ILE A 134 -13.26 -3.60 -4.98
CA ILE A 134 -12.47 -4.18 -6.10
C ILE A 134 -13.03 -3.72 -7.45
N GLU A 135 -14.35 -3.70 -7.60
CA GLU A 135 -15.03 -3.23 -8.82
C GLU A 135 -14.77 -1.74 -9.11
N ARG A 136 -14.56 -0.93 -8.05
CA ARG A 136 -14.12 0.47 -8.15
C ARG A 136 -12.63 0.61 -8.47
N GLY A 137 -11.88 -0.49 -8.56
CA GLY A 137 -10.44 -0.49 -8.84
C GLY A 137 -9.55 -0.38 -7.61
N ILE A 138 -10.11 -0.35 -6.40
CA ILE A 138 -9.36 -0.28 -5.14
C ILE A 138 -8.75 -1.64 -4.83
N LYS A 139 -7.53 -1.65 -4.29
CA LYS A 139 -6.84 -2.88 -3.88
C LYS A 139 -6.76 -3.01 -2.36
N PHE A 140 -6.85 -4.22 -1.87
CA PHE A 140 -6.59 -4.54 -0.46
C PHE A 140 -5.13 -4.93 -0.28
N GLU A 141 -4.46 -4.32 0.68
CA GLU A 141 -3.07 -4.58 0.98
C GLU A 141 -2.90 -5.57 2.13
N ILE A 142 -2.00 -6.54 1.93
CA ILE A 142 -1.48 -7.43 2.95
C ILE A 142 -0.04 -7.00 3.25
N SER A 143 0.19 -6.37 4.40
CA SER A 143 1.54 -6.03 4.89
C SER A 143 2.12 -7.22 5.67
N TYR A 144 3.24 -7.77 5.23
CA TYR A 144 3.75 -9.01 5.83
C TYR A 144 4.67 -8.81 7.04
N ALA A 145 5.50 -7.74 7.06
CA ALA A 145 6.52 -7.59 8.09
C ALA A 145 5.95 -7.46 9.51
N PRO A 146 4.81 -6.75 9.75
CA PRO A 146 4.23 -6.66 11.09
C PRO A 146 3.88 -8.00 11.73
N GLY A 147 3.54 -9.03 10.96
CA GLY A 147 3.27 -10.37 11.50
C GLY A 147 4.45 -11.34 11.39
N VAL A 148 5.32 -11.21 10.38
CA VAL A 148 6.47 -12.11 10.16
C VAL A 148 7.65 -11.78 11.06
N VAL A 149 7.91 -10.49 11.28
CA VAL A 149 9.06 -9.99 12.07
C VAL A 149 8.67 -9.76 13.54
N ALA A 150 7.38 -9.80 13.86
CA ALA A 150 6.92 -9.66 15.23
C ALA A 150 7.55 -10.70 16.15
N ARG A 151 8.04 -10.23 17.31
CA ARG A 151 8.47 -11.10 18.41
C ARG A 151 7.30 -11.85 19.03
N ASP A 152 6.11 -11.28 18.94
CA ASP A 152 4.88 -11.85 19.48
C ASP A 152 4.29 -12.91 18.52
N ALA A 153 4.15 -14.14 19.02
CA ALA A 153 3.52 -15.23 18.29
C ALA A 153 2.02 -14.98 18.01
N ALA A 154 1.34 -14.15 18.82
CA ALA A 154 -0.06 -13.79 18.55
C ALA A 154 -0.19 -12.95 17.28
N ALA A 155 0.73 -12.01 17.04
CA ALA A 155 0.72 -11.19 15.83
C ALA A 155 0.82 -12.03 14.55
N ARG A 156 1.71 -13.04 14.56
CA ARG A 156 1.86 -13.99 13.45
C ARG A 156 0.60 -14.83 13.23
N ARG A 157 -0.03 -15.33 14.31
CA ARG A 157 -1.28 -16.11 14.21
C ARG A 157 -2.43 -15.28 13.65
N ASN A 158 -2.54 -14.03 14.10
CA ASN A 158 -3.54 -13.09 13.61
C ASN A 158 -3.32 -12.80 12.13
N LEU A 159 -2.08 -12.52 11.70
CA LEU A 159 -1.76 -12.30 10.28
C LEU A 159 -2.23 -13.47 9.42
N ILE A 160 -1.87 -14.70 9.78
CA ILE A 160 -2.29 -15.90 9.04
C ILE A 160 -3.82 -15.99 8.99
N SER A 161 -4.49 -15.88 10.14
CA SER A 161 -5.95 -16.00 10.23
C SER A 161 -6.67 -14.92 9.40
N ASN A 162 -6.26 -13.66 9.55
CA ASN A 162 -6.91 -12.53 8.92
C ASN A 162 -6.61 -12.48 7.41
N ALA A 163 -5.38 -12.79 6.99
CA ALA A 163 -5.03 -12.89 5.57
C ALA A 163 -5.83 -14.00 4.87
N THR A 164 -5.94 -15.19 5.47
CA THR A 164 -6.76 -16.28 4.93
C THR A 164 -8.23 -15.87 4.80
N GLN A 165 -8.78 -15.17 5.80
CA GLN A 165 -10.15 -14.66 5.74
C GLN A 165 -10.33 -13.61 4.63
N LEU A 166 -9.36 -12.69 4.46
CA LEU A 166 -9.38 -11.66 3.42
C LEU A 166 -9.29 -12.29 2.03
N ILE A 167 -8.37 -13.22 1.81
CA ILE A 167 -8.21 -13.95 0.54
C ILE A 167 -9.49 -14.68 0.17
N ARG A 168 -10.11 -15.39 1.13
CA ARG A 168 -11.40 -16.06 0.92
C ARG A 168 -12.50 -15.05 0.57
N ALA A 169 -12.61 -13.96 1.32
CA ALA A 169 -13.66 -12.96 1.14
C ALA A 169 -13.51 -12.13 -0.14
N THR A 170 -12.30 -11.98 -0.68
CA THR A 170 -12.04 -11.32 -1.97
C THR A 170 -12.03 -12.30 -3.15
N ARG A 171 -12.08 -13.61 -2.87
CA ARG A 171 -11.85 -14.69 -3.84
C ARG A 171 -10.49 -14.56 -4.54
N GLY A 172 -9.48 -14.09 -3.80
CA GLY A 172 -8.11 -13.91 -4.29
C GLY A 172 -7.92 -12.79 -5.33
N ARG A 173 -8.88 -11.85 -5.46
CA ARG A 173 -8.82 -10.74 -6.42
C ARG A 173 -8.52 -9.42 -5.72
N GLY A 174 -7.88 -8.51 -6.45
CA GLY A 174 -7.65 -7.13 -5.99
C GLY A 174 -6.79 -7.06 -4.73
N LEU A 175 -5.82 -7.96 -4.60
CA LEU A 175 -4.88 -8.00 -3.48
C LEU A 175 -3.52 -7.47 -3.94
N ILE A 176 -2.85 -6.74 -3.07
CA ILE A 176 -1.43 -6.40 -3.19
C ILE A 176 -0.69 -6.84 -1.93
N ILE A 177 0.61 -7.09 -2.06
CA ILE A 177 1.47 -7.48 -0.94
C ILE A 177 2.59 -6.45 -0.85
N SER A 178 2.79 -5.91 0.35
CA SER A 178 3.83 -4.92 0.65
C SER A 178 4.56 -5.31 1.93
N SER A 179 5.73 -4.72 2.18
CA SER A 179 6.53 -5.10 3.35
C SER A 179 6.00 -4.50 4.65
N GLU A 180 5.79 -3.20 4.71
CA GLU A 180 5.67 -2.42 5.95
C GLU A 180 6.85 -2.68 6.91
N ALA A 181 8.02 -2.98 6.35
CA ALA A 181 9.22 -3.30 7.10
C ALA A 181 9.87 -2.02 7.66
N LYS A 182 10.15 -1.99 8.96
CA LYS A 182 10.84 -0.84 9.60
C LYS A 182 12.36 -0.87 9.45
N ALA A 183 12.91 -2.00 9.00
CA ALA A 183 14.33 -2.22 8.82
C ALA A 183 14.56 -3.28 7.74
N ALA A 184 15.75 -3.28 7.13
CA ALA A 184 16.11 -4.17 6.01
C ALA A 184 15.89 -5.67 6.32
N ILE A 185 16.12 -6.12 7.56
CA ILE A 185 15.89 -7.51 7.99
C ILE A 185 14.42 -7.95 7.82
N GLY A 186 13.50 -7.00 7.81
CA GLY A 186 12.08 -7.24 7.59
C GLY A 186 11.69 -7.34 6.13
N CYS A 187 12.56 -7.00 5.17
CA CYS A 187 12.28 -7.11 3.75
C CYS A 187 12.46 -8.55 3.26
N ARG A 188 11.73 -8.93 2.21
CA ARG A 188 11.76 -10.24 1.55
C ARG A 188 11.79 -10.02 0.05
N GLY A 189 12.40 -10.95 -0.69
CA GLY A 189 12.38 -10.90 -2.15
C GLY A 189 10.95 -11.06 -2.69
N PRO A 190 10.68 -10.60 -3.93
CA PRO A 190 9.34 -10.71 -4.51
C PRO A 190 8.79 -12.14 -4.48
N PHE A 191 9.60 -13.13 -4.88
CA PHE A 191 9.19 -14.55 -4.88
C PHE A 191 9.00 -15.14 -3.47
N ASP A 192 9.73 -14.64 -2.47
CA ASP A 192 9.49 -15.02 -1.07
C ASP A 192 8.14 -14.46 -0.58
N ALA A 193 7.79 -13.24 -0.98
CA ALA A 193 6.47 -12.68 -0.70
C ALA A 193 5.36 -13.49 -1.39
N VAL A 194 5.59 -13.98 -2.62
CA VAL A 194 4.65 -14.91 -3.30
C VAL A 194 4.51 -16.21 -2.51
N ASN A 195 5.62 -16.79 -2.03
CA ASN A 195 5.59 -18.00 -1.22
C ASN A 195 4.85 -17.80 0.12
N LEU A 196 5.03 -16.66 0.77
CA LEU A 196 4.25 -16.29 1.95
C LEU A 196 2.75 -16.20 1.64
N ALA A 197 2.40 -15.63 0.48
CA ALA A 197 1.00 -15.57 0.04
C ALA A 197 0.38 -16.97 -0.12
N ALA A 198 1.16 -17.93 -0.63
CA ALA A 198 0.72 -19.32 -0.75
C ALA A 198 0.47 -19.97 0.61
N VAL A 199 1.26 -19.65 1.64
CA VAL A 199 1.01 -20.09 3.02
C VAL A 199 -0.34 -19.58 3.55
N TRP A 200 -0.78 -18.39 3.13
CA TRP A 200 -2.10 -17.83 3.48
C TRP A 200 -3.24 -18.31 2.57
N GLY A 201 -2.96 -19.21 1.62
CA GLY A 201 -3.95 -19.77 0.70
C GLY A 201 -4.20 -18.95 -0.57
N LEU A 202 -3.32 -17.98 -0.91
CA LEU A 202 -3.36 -17.31 -2.20
C LEU A 202 -2.51 -18.09 -3.21
N GLY A 203 -3.11 -18.51 -4.32
CA GLY A 203 -2.37 -19.25 -5.37
C GLY A 203 -1.15 -18.46 -5.88
N GLN A 204 -0.08 -19.17 -6.24
CA GLN A 204 1.21 -18.60 -6.66
C GLN A 204 1.07 -17.58 -7.82
N GLU A 205 0.19 -17.86 -8.79
CA GLU A 205 -0.14 -16.92 -9.88
C GLU A 205 -0.65 -15.58 -9.32
N ARG A 206 -1.65 -15.63 -8.43
CA ARG A 206 -2.25 -14.43 -7.80
C ARG A 206 -1.28 -13.74 -6.85
N GLY A 207 -0.44 -14.50 -6.14
CA GLY A 207 0.62 -13.94 -5.31
C GLY A 207 1.65 -13.17 -6.15
N HIS A 208 2.02 -13.70 -7.31
CA HIS A 208 2.89 -13.00 -8.26
C HIS A 208 2.20 -11.75 -8.83
N GLU A 209 0.93 -11.84 -9.23
CA GLU A 209 0.14 -10.67 -9.67
C GLU A 209 0.09 -9.59 -8.58
N ALA A 210 -0.03 -9.96 -7.30
CA ALA A 210 -0.14 -9.04 -6.17
C ALA A 210 1.09 -8.14 -5.98
N VAL A 211 2.30 -8.64 -6.27
CA VAL A 211 3.57 -7.88 -6.21
C VAL A 211 3.99 -7.24 -7.54
N SER A 212 3.24 -7.51 -8.62
CA SER A 212 3.57 -7.05 -9.97
C SER A 212 2.41 -6.28 -10.62
N LYS A 213 1.50 -7.00 -11.28
CA LYS A 213 0.39 -6.45 -12.07
C LYS A 213 -0.60 -5.63 -11.26
N GLU A 214 -1.05 -6.13 -10.11
CA GLU A 214 -2.02 -5.43 -9.26
C GLU A 214 -1.40 -4.19 -8.62
N ALA A 215 -0.16 -4.30 -8.14
CA ALA A 215 0.58 -3.15 -7.62
C ALA A 215 0.85 -2.09 -8.71
N ARG A 216 1.20 -2.51 -9.94
CA ARG A 216 1.29 -1.60 -11.09
C ARG A 216 -0.04 -0.89 -11.36
N ALA A 217 -1.15 -1.61 -11.30
CA ALA A 217 -2.48 -1.04 -11.53
C ALA A 217 -2.79 0.07 -10.51
N VAL A 218 -2.38 -0.08 -9.24
CA VAL A 218 -2.48 0.99 -8.23
C VAL A 218 -1.67 2.21 -8.65
N VAL A 219 -0.38 2.04 -8.94
CA VAL A 219 0.52 3.16 -9.29
C VAL A 219 0.03 3.93 -10.51
N VAL A 220 -0.38 3.21 -11.56
CA VAL A 220 -0.87 3.83 -12.80
C VAL A 220 -2.21 4.53 -12.58
N SER A 221 -3.14 3.90 -11.87
CA SER A 221 -4.46 4.50 -11.60
C SER A 221 -4.34 5.75 -10.74
N ALA A 222 -3.50 5.72 -9.70
CA ALA A 222 -3.25 6.86 -8.83
C ALA A 222 -2.56 8.01 -9.59
N GLN A 223 -1.63 7.69 -10.51
CA GLN A 223 -1.03 8.69 -11.39
C GLN A 223 -2.08 9.32 -12.32
N LEU A 224 -2.91 8.51 -12.98
CA LEU A 224 -3.97 9.00 -13.88
C LEU A 224 -4.98 9.88 -13.14
N LYS A 225 -5.41 9.52 -11.92
CA LYS A 225 -6.32 10.36 -11.13
C LYS A 225 -5.78 11.77 -10.88
N ARG A 226 -4.45 11.92 -10.77
CA ARG A 226 -3.79 13.22 -10.50
C ARG A 226 -3.47 14.00 -11.75
N SER A 227 -3.00 13.33 -12.81
CA SER A 227 -2.49 13.99 -14.02
C SER A 227 -3.50 14.05 -15.17
N SER A 228 -4.62 13.33 -15.07
CA SER A 228 -5.65 13.29 -16.12
C SER A 228 -6.94 13.93 -15.63
N PHE A 229 -7.64 14.61 -16.51
CA PHE A 229 -9.01 15.04 -16.26
C PHE A 229 -9.96 14.08 -16.96
N ARG A 230 -10.75 13.31 -16.18
CA ARG A 230 -11.72 12.32 -16.71
C ARG A 230 -11.12 11.32 -17.71
N GLY A 231 -9.86 10.90 -17.49
CA GLY A 231 -9.17 9.94 -18.35
C GLY A 231 -8.49 10.55 -19.59
N VAL A 232 -8.54 11.87 -19.76
CA VAL A 232 -7.77 12.58 -20.78
C VAL A 232 -6.35 12.83 -20.27
N VAL A 233 -5.37 12.20 -20.91
CA VAL A 233 -3.94 12.36 -20.58
C VAL A 233 -3.37 13.53 -21.39
N ASP A 234 -2.80 14.50 -20.69
CA ASP A 234 -2.06 15.59 -21.33
C ASP A 234 -0.68 15.08 -21.79
N VAL A 235 -0.42 15.14 -23.10
CA VAL A 235 0.84 14.67 -23.69
C VAL A 235 1.81 15.85 -23.74
N VAL A 236 2.61 16.00 -22.69
CA VAL A 236 3.55 17.12 -22.52
C VAL A 236 4.74 17.04 -23.49
N TYR A 237 5.09 15.84 -23.99
CA TYR A 237 6.17 15.66 -24.96
C TYR A 237 5.83 14.55 -25.95
N GLY A 238 5.60 14.92 -27.22
CA GLY A 238 5.21 14.02 -28.32
C GLY A 238 6.38 13.26 -28.99
N GLY A 239 7.59 13.41 -28.47
CA GLY A 239 8.83 12.91 -29.09
C GLY A 239 9.35 13.84 -30.19
N GLU A 240 10.67 13.92 -30.32
CA GLU A 240 11.33 14.46 -31.51
C GLU A 240 11.38 13.38 -32.60
N LYS A 241 11.15 13.76 -33.86
CA LYS A 241 11.37 12.84 -34.99
C LYS A 241 12.87 12.51 -35.07
N PRO A 242 13.24 11.24 -35.29
CA PRO A 242 14.63 10.82 -35.45
C PRO A 242 15.30 11.44 -36.68
#